data_AF-A0A945KGM8-F1
#
_entry.id   AF-A0A945KGM8-F1
#
_cell.length_a   1.000
_cell.length_b   1.000
_cell.length_c   1.000
_cell.angle_alpha   90.00
_cell.angle_beta   90.00
_cell.angle_gamma   90.00
#
_symmetry.space_group_name_H-M   'P 1'
#
loop_
_entity.id
_entity.type
_entity.pdbx_description
1 polymer ?
#
loop_
_entity_poly.entity_id
_entity_poly.type
_entity_poly.pdbx_seq_one_letter_code
_entity_poly.pdbx_strand_id
1 'polypeptide(L)' 'HGVTGVHFAEQNMDDIMGAMLLAESIDWDADAIRESAIPFSTEVFKEKISKIVGKYLAE' A
#
# COMPACT_ATOMS: atom_id res chain seq x y z
N HIS A 1 13.83 -1.33 -1.66
CA HIS A 1 12.53 -1.63 -1.02
C HIS A 1 12.08 -0.39 -0.30
N GLY A 2 11.10 0.33 -0.84
CA GLY A 2 10.55 1.52 -0.19
C GLY A 2 9.71 1.09 1.01
N VAL A 3 10.00 1.64 2.19
CA VAL A 3 9.23 1.38 3.40
C VAL A 3 8.01 2.29 3.37
N THR A 4 6.85 1.74 3.02
CA THR A 4 5.58 2.48 2.94
C THR A 4 4.77 2.42 4.23
N GLY A 5 5.24 1.64 5.20
CA GLY A 5 4.64 1.45 6.51
C GLY A 5 5.37 0.35 7.29
N VAL A 6 4.95 0.15 8.54
CA VAL A 6 5.42 -0.94 9.38
C VAL A 6 4.30 -1.98 9.50
N HIS A 7 4.61 -3.21 9.12
CA HIS A 7 3.72 -4.35 9.33
C HIS A 7 4.00 -4.97 10.71
N PHE A 8 2.95 -5.26 11.46
CA PHE A 8 3.00 -6.01 12.72
C PHE A 8 2.01 -7.18 12.66
N ALA A 9 2.40 -8.31 13.25
CA ALA A 9 1.79 -9.60 12.95
C ALA A 9 0.48 -9.81 13.70
N GLU A 10 0.42 -9.38 14.96
CA GLU A 10 -0.73 -9.58 15.82
C GLU A 10 -1.28 -8.26 16.38
N GLN A 11 -2.59 -8.21 16.60
CA GLN A 11 -3.24 -7.05 17.24
C GLN A 11 -3.14 -7.15 18.77
N ASN A 12 -1.93 -7.31 19.28
CA ASN A 12 -1.63 -7.30 20.71
C ASN A 12 -0.81 -6.04 21.07
N MET A 13 -0.77 -5.69 22.36
CA MET A 13 -0.13 -4.43 22.80
C MET A 13 1.38 -4.41 22.52
N ASP A 14 2.05 -5.54 22.70
CA ASP A 14 3.50 -5.65 22.56
C ASP A 14 3.93 -5.45 21.09
N ASP A 15 3.22 -6.09 20.16
CA ASP A 15 3.43 -5.96 18.72
C ASP A 15 3.18 -4.52 18.24
N ILE A 16 2.11 -3.89 18.74
CA ILE A 16 1.79 -2.49 18.42
C ILE A 16 2.89 -1.56 18.93
N MET A 17 3.33 -1.73 20.19
CA MET A 17 4.40 -0.92 20.76
C MET A 17 5.71 -1.10 19.99
N GLY A 18 6.07 -2.34 19.63
CA GLY A 18 7.25 -2.63 18.82
C GLY A 18 7.18 -1.97 17.43
N ALA A 19 6.01 -2.00 16.79
CA ALA A 19 5.79 -1.35 15.51
C ALA A 19 5.96 0.18 15.58
N MET A 20 5.45 0.80 16.66
CA MET A 20 5.60 2.24 16.89
C MET A 20 7.06 2.64 17.07
N LEU A 21 7.81 1.92 17.90
CA LEU A 21 9.25 2.19 18.10
C LEU A 21 10.05 2.01 16.81
N LEU A 22 9.73 1.00 16.00
CA LEU A 22 10.34 0.82 14.68
C LEU A 22 10.00 1.99 13.75
N ALA A 23 8.74 2.44 13.73
CA ALA A 23 8.29 3.57 12.92
C ALA A 23 9.01 4.88 13.25
N GLU A 24 9.33 5.13 14.53
CA GLU A 24 10.11 6.29 14.97
C GLU A 24 11.57 6.25 14.49
N SER A 25 12.13 5.06 14.27
CA SER A 25 13.51 4.88 13.80
C SER A 25 13.68 4.99 12.28
N ILE A 26 12.58 5.02 11.52
CA ILE A 26 12.60 5.06 10.07
C ILE A 26 12.68 6.53 9.59
N ASP A 27 13.64 6.80 8.71
CA ASP A 27 13.65 8.02 7.91
C ASP A 27 12.70 7.86 6.72
N TRP A 28 11.57 8.55 6.77
CA TRP A 28 10.48 8.36 5.82
C TRP A 28 10.71 9.16 4.54
N ASP A 29 10.92 8.45 3.43
CA ASP A 29 10.95 9.04 2.10
C ASP A 29 9.52 9.26 1.56
N ALA A 30 9.05 10.51 1.67
CA ALA A 30 7.72 10.89 1.23
C ALA A 30 7.46 10.64 -0.26
N ASP A 31 8.48 10.76 -1.11
CA ASP A 31 8.32 10.59 -2.56
C ASP A 31 8.24 9.11 -2.91
N ALA A 32 9.09 8.27 -2.31
CA ALA A 32 8.99 6.81 -2.45
C ALA A 32 7.63 6.26 -1.96
N ILE A 33 7.07 6.83 -0.88
CA ILE A 33 5.73 6.48 -0.38
C ILE A 33 4.65 6.85 -1.40
N ARG A 34 4.71 8.07 -1.96
CA ARG A 34 3.76 8.53 -2.98
C ARG A 34 3.82 7.70 -4.25
N GLU A 35 5.02 7.42 -4.75
CA GLU A 35 5.22 6.58 -5.93
C GLU A 35 4.64 5.18 -5.74
N SER A 36 4.83 4.60 -4.55
CA SER A 36 4.29 3.29 -4.21
C SER A 36 2.76 3.26 -4.14
N ALA A 37 2.10 4.41 -3.94
CA ALA A 37 0.65 4.53 -3.91
C ALA A 37 0.00 4.62 -5.31
N ILE A 38 0.75 5.02 -6.34
CA ILE A 38 0.24 5.22 -7.71
C ILE A 38 -0.54 4.01 -8.26
N PRO A 39 -0.09 2.75 -8.09
CA PRO A 39 -0.81 1.58 -8.60
C PRO A 39 -2.20 1.36 -7.99
N PHE A 40 -2.50 2.03 -6.87
CA PHE A 40 -3.76 1.99 -6.14
C PHE A 40 -4.63 3.23 -6.40
N SER A 41 -4.24 4.08 -7.35
CA SER A 41 -5.01 5.27 -7.76
C SER A 41 -6.36 4.91 -8.40
N THR A 42 -7.27 5.88 -8.38
CA THR A 42 -8.59 5.75 -9.01
C THR A 42 -8.48 5.52 -10.52
N GLU A 43 -7.49 6.16 -11.15
CA GLU A 43 -7.20 6.06 -12.58
C GLU A 43 -6.80 4.63 -12.94
N VAL A 44 -5.86 4.04 -12.20
CA VAL A 44 -5.42 2.66 -12.40
C VAL A 44 -6.56 1.67 -12.10
N PHE A 45 -7.38 1.94 -11.09
CA PHE A 45 -8.57 1.14 -10.81
C PHE A 45 -9.56 1.14 -11.99
N LYS A 46 -9.90 2.33 -12.51
CA LYS A 46 -10.81 2.49 -13.66
C LYS A 46 -10.27 1.73 -14.88
N GLU A 47 -8.99 1.89 -15.19
CA GLU A 47 -8.34 1.19 -16.31
C GLU A 47 -8.46 -0.35 -16.16
N LYS A 48 -8.13 -0.88 -14.97
CA LYS A 48 -8.21 -2.32 -14.70
C LYS A 48 -9.64 -2.84 -14.80
N ILE A 49 -10.61 -2.13 -14.22
CA ILE A 49 -12.02 -2.53 -14.28
C ILE A 49 -12.55 -2.48 -15.72
N SER A 50 -12.26 -1.43 -16.49
CA SER A 50 -12.67 -1.36 -17.88
C SER A 50 -12.11 -2.50 -18.72
N LYS A 51 -10.86 -2.91 -18.49
CA LYS A 51 -10.26 -4.09 -19.14
C LYS A 51 -10.99 -5.38 -18.76
N ILE A 52 -11.32 -5.55 -17.48
CA ILE A 52 -12.06 -6.73 -16.99
C ILE A 52 -13.45 -6.78 -17.63
N VAL A 53 -14.23 -5.70 -17.55
CA VAL A 53 -15.58 -5.62 -18.13
C VAL A 53 -15.56 -5.81 -19.63
N GLY A 54 -14.63 -5.18 -20.35
CA GLY A 54 -14.48 -5.33 -21.80
C GLY A 54 -14.17 -6.77 -22.22
N LYS A 55 -13.41 -7.52 -21.42
CA LYS A 55 -13.18 -8.95 -21.66
C LYS A 55 -14.46 -9.77 -21.54
N TYR A 56 -15.29 -9.51 -20.53
CA TYR A 56 -16.52 -10.28 -20.28
C TYR A 56 -17.69 -9.92 -21.22
N LEU A 57 -17.69 -8.74 -21.84
CA LEU A 57 -18.73 -8.33 -22.79
C LEU A 57 -18.43 -8.74 -24.25
N ALA A 58 -17.19 -9.16 -24.53
CA ALA A 58 -16.75 -9.62 -25.86
C ALA A 58 -16.83 -11.15 -26.03
N GLU A 59 -17.23 -11.87 -24.97
CA GLU A 59 -17.62 -13.29 -24.97
C GLU A 59 -19.15 -13.41 -25.00
#